data_AF-A3ZL64-F1
#
_entry.id   AF-A3ZL64-F1
#
_cell.length_a   1.000
_cell.length_b   1.000
_cell.length_c   1.000
_cell.angle_alpha   90.00
_cell.angle_beta   90.00
_cell.angle_gamma   90.00
#
_symmetry.space_group_name_H-M   'P 1'
#
loop_
_entity.id
_entity.type
_entity.pdbx_description
1 polymer ?
#
loop_
_entity_poly.entity_id
_entity_poly.type
_entity_poly.pdbx_seq_one_letter_code
_entity_poly.pdbx_strand_id
1 'polypeptide(L)'
;MKNANRLRNVRTNSFGFTLVELLVVIAIIGVLIALLLPAVQQAREAARRMQCTNNLKQHGLALHNYHDTHKAFPPATINPGCRDCDDITTGNWDGNVRNTTFQLMILPFLEQGNLYDKIDFRYPVGLSAHADMTDPVAADATNNMNAIKDVHLDVFACPSDPGDLPGTNTSSSDHYYTTKYSRTSYGVITQGWDDNSHNPNLLWGSSANTSNLRPAFGTNGSSKIRDIIDGTSNSLLLCETRMTKSSTNYGPYWGTWTNTYWLKMTSGINSTYVDTTTGIDSKKPYAWTPGSHHPGGCNSLFADASVHFLSETADSNTLYNLAKIADGNVLGEY
;
A
#
# COMPACT_ATOMS: atom_id res chain seq x y z
N MET A 1 -70.61 52.91 -24.82
CA MET A 1 -70.73 51.79 -25.78
C MET A 1 -69.34 51.22 -26.02
N LYS A 2 -69.23 49.88 -26.07
CA LYS A 2 -68.02 49.07 -25.84
C LYS A 2 -66.90 49.31 -26.88
N ASN A 3 -65.67 49.57 -26.41
CA ASN A 3 -64.44 49.46 -27.20
C ASN A 3 -63.92 48.01 -27.10
N ALA A 4 -63.89 47.31 -28.24
CA ALA A 4 -63.38 45.95 -28.34
C ALA A 4 -61.85 45.94 -28.60
N ASN A 5 -61.09 45.45 -27.62
CA ASN A 5 -59.66 45.16 -27.76
C ASN A 5 -59.44 43.98 -28.71
N ARG A 6 -58.70 44.20 -29.80
CA ARG A 6 -58.34 43.17 -30.79
C ARG A 6 -57.01 42.53 -30.39
N LEU A 7 -57.07 41.36 -29.73
CA LEU A 7 -55.88 40.56 -29.40
C LEU A 7 -55.25 40.01 -30.69
N ARG A 8 -53.97 40.34 -30.94
CA ARG A 8 -53.15 39.73 -32.01
C ARG A 8 -52.76 38.32 -31.59
N ASN A 9 -53.34 37.31 -32.22
CA ASN A 9 -52.89 35.92 -32.11
C ASN A 9 -51.50 35.79 -32.75
N VAL A 10 -50.46 35.64 -31.92
CA VAL A 10 -49.15 35.17 -32.36
C VAL A 10 -49.28 33.67 -32.64
N ARG A 11 -49.30 33.30 -33.92
CA ARG A 11 -49.25 31.88 -34.32
C ARG A 11 -47.88 31.32 -33.96
N THR A 12 -47.79 30.54 -32.91
CA THR A 12 -46.63 29.68 -32.65
C THR A 12 -46.70 28.52 -33.64
N ASN A 13 -45.83 28.52 -34.66
CA ASN A 13 -45.62 27.35 -35.51
C ASN A 13 -45.01 26.22 -34.67
N SER A 14 -45.84 25.29 -34.20
CA SER A 14 -45.36 24.02 -33.68
C SER A 14 -44.96 23.15 -34.86
N PHE A 15 -43.67 23.01 -35.13
CA PHE A 15 -43.17 21.97 -36.02
C PHE A 15 -43.41 20.62 -35.34
N GLY A 16 -44.24 19.77 -35.95
CA GLY A 16 -44.45 18.40 -35.48
C GLY A 16 -43.20 17.58 -35.75
N PHE A 17 -42.60 17.02 -34.70
CA PHE A 17 -41.45 16.13 -34.82
C PHE A 17 -41.91 14.74 -35.23
N THR A 18 -41.32 14.17 -36.28
CA THR A 18 -41.71 12.83 -36.74
C THR A 18 -41.07 11.75 -35.87
N LEU A 19 -41.77 10.62 -35.70
CA LEU A 19 -41.27 9.49 -34.92
C LEU A 19 -39.91 8.99 -35.45
N VAL A 20 -39.70 9.09 -36.77
CA VAL A 20 -38.45 8.69 -37.43
C VAL A 20 -37.29 9.62 -37.04
N GLU A 21 -37.51 10.94 -37.01
CA GLU A 21 -36.47 11.89 -36.59
C GLU A 21 -36.04 11.65 -35.14
N LEU A 22 -36.98 11.33 -34.24
CA LEU A 22 -36.66 10.95 -32.87
C LEU A 22 -35.82 9.67 -32.81
N LEU A 23 -36.21 8.66 -33.59
CA LEU A 23 -35.55 7.36 -33.60
C LEU A 23 -34.12 7.45 -34.14
N VAL A 24 -33.87 8.28 -35.16
CA VAL A 24 -32.53 8.53 -35.69
C VAL A 24 -31.65 9.23 -34.65
N VAL A 25 -32.17 10.24 -33.96
CA VAL A 25 -31.39 10.98 -32.95
C VAL A 25 -31.00 10.07 -31.78
N ILE A 26 -31.93 9.26 -31.26
CA ILE A 26 -31.59 8.31 -30.19
C ILE A 26 -30.60 7.25 -30.68
N ALA A 27 -30.69 6.81 -31.94
CA ALA A 27 -29.74 5.85 -32.52
C ALA A 27 -28.33 6.44 -32.60
N ILE A 28 -28.20 7.69 -33.07
CA ILE A 28 -26.90 8.39 -33.13
C ILE A 28 -26.33 8.60 -31.72
N ILE A 29 -27.13 9.09 -30.78
CA ILE A 29 -26.69 9.27 -29.38
C ILE A 29 -26.28 7.92 -28.77
N GLY A 30 -27.05 6.86 -29.02
CA GLY A 30 -26.73 5.51 -28.58
C GLY A 30 -25.38 5.02 -29.10
N VAL A 31 -25.10 5.21 -30.39
CA VAL A 31 -23.81 4.86 -31.00
C VAL A 31 -22.67 5.70 -30.42
N LEU A 32 -22.87 7.01 -30.27
CA LEU A 32 -21.85 7.90 -29.69
C LEU A 32 -21.52 7.50 -28.24
N ILE A 33 -22.52 7.24 -27.40
CA ILE A 33 -22.30 6.80 -26.02
C ILE A 33 -21.62 5.43 -25.99
N ALA A 34 -22.03 4.48 -26.85
CA ALA A 34 -21.43 3.16 -26.92
C ALA A 34 -19.93 3.21 -27.29
N LEU A 35 -19.53 4.18 -28.13
CA LEU A 35 -18.12 4.38 -28.50
C LEU A 35 -17.35 5.21 -27.46
N LEU A 36 -17.99 6.18 -26.81
CA LEU A 36 -17.34 7.08 -25.85
C LEU A 36 -17.17 6.46 -24.46
N LEU A 37 -18.12 5.64 -23.99
CA LEU A 37 -18.07 5.11 -22.63
C LEU A 37 -16.82 4.23 -22.39
N PRO A 38 -16.46 3.26 -23.26
CA PRO A 38 -15.24 2.48 -23.08
C PRO A 38 -13.98 3.35 -23.08
N ALA A 39 -13.93 4.34 -23.98
CA ALA A 39 -12.79 5.26 -24.09
C ALA A 39 -12.61 6.12 -22.84
N VAL A 40 -13.71 6.67 -22.29
CA VAL A 40 -13.67 7.46 -21.05
C VAL A 40 -13.21 6.60 -19.86
N GLN A 41 -13.62 5.33 -19.78
CA GLN A 41 -13.18 4.45 -18.70
C GLN A 41 -11.69 4.10 -18.80
N GLN A 42 -11.19 3.81 -20.02
CA GLN A 42 -9.77 3.58 -20.25
C GLN A 42 -8.93 4.80 -19.89
N ALA A 43 -9.37 6.00 -20.29
CA ALA A 43 -8.69 7.24 -19.95
C ALA A 43 -8.66 7.48 -18.43
N ARG A 44 -9.76 7.19 -17.72
CA ARG A 44 -9.82 7.29 -16.26
C ARG A 44 -8.87 6.33 -15.56
N GLU A 45 -8.79 5.08 -16.01
CA GLU A 45 -7.86 4.12 -15.41
C GLU A 45 -6.40 4.47 -15.70
N ALA A 46 -6.09 4.94 -16.90
CA ALA A 46 -4.74 5.44 -17.21
C ALA A 46 -4.34 6.60 -16.30
N ALA A 47 -5.26 7.54 -16.03
CA ALA A 47 -5.02 8.63 -15.08
C ALA A 47 -4.81 8.14 -13.64
N ARG A 48 -5.61 7.17 -13.17
CA ARG A 48 -5.42 6.58 -11.83
C ARG A 48 -4.08 5.84 -11.71
N ARG A 49 -3.68 5.07 -12.72
CA ARG A 49 -2.37 4.40 -12.75
C ARG A 49 -1.22 5.41 -12.75
N MET A 50 -1.35 6.51 -13.47
CA MET A 50 -0.39 7.60 -13.43
C MET A 50 -0.29 8.21 -12.02
N GLN A 51 -1.41 8.38 -11.32
CA GLN A 51 -1.41 8.82 -9.93
C GLN A 51 -0.69 7.82 -9.01
N CYS A 52 -0.95 6.51 -9.14
CA CYS A 52 -0.27 5.52 -8.30
C CYS A 52 1.25 5.48 -8.58
N THR A 53 1.67 5.69 -9.83
CA THR A 53 3.09 5.86 -10.21
C THR A 53 3.68 7.14 -9.58
N ASN A 54 2.95 8.26 -9.60
CA ASN A 54 3.40 9.51 -8.98
C ASN A 54 3.53 9.37 -7.46
N ASN A 55 2.60 8.67 -6.80
CA ASN A 55 2.68 8.36 -5.37
C ASN A 55 3.96 7.56 -5.06
N LEU A 56 4.28 6.52 -5.83
CA LEU A 56 5.54 5.77 -5.67
C LEU A 56 6.78 6.65 -5.93
N LYS A 57 6.72 7.56 -6.90
CA LYS A 57 7.81 8.53 -7.14
C LYS A 57 8.02 9.48 -5.95
N GLN A 58 6.93 9.93 -5.32
CA GLN A 58 7.02 10.73 -4.09
C GLN A 58 7.65 9.93 -2.94
N HIS A 59 7.29 8.65 -2.78
CA HIS A 59 7.98 7.77 -1.83
C HIS A 59 9.46 7.62 -2.14
N GLY A 60 9.82 7.39 -3.42
CA GLY A 60 11.21 7.27 -3.85
C GLY A 60 12.02 8.52 -3.51
N LEU A 61 11.50 9.71 -3.83
CA LEU A 61 12.13 10.97 -3.46
C LEU A 61 12.26 11.14 -1.94
N ALA A 62 11.21 10.82 -1.19
CA ALA A 62 11.23 10.90 0.27
C ALA A 62 12.24 9.93 0.91
N LEU A 63 12.36 8.71 0.39
CA LEU A 63 13.33 7.71 0.82
C LEU A 63 14.78 8.14 0.52
N HIS A 64 15.02 8.77 -0.65
CA HIS A 64 16.33 9.33 -0.99
C HIS A 64 16.68 10.53 -0.10
N ASN A 65 15.74 11.46 0.15
CA ASN A 65 15.97 12.59 1.06
C ASN A 65 16.22 12.12 2.51
N TYR A 66 15.49 11.09 2.95
CA TYR A 66 15.74 10.43 4.22
C TYR A 66 17.16 9.85 4.26
N HIS A 67 17.57 9.12 3.21
CA HIS A 67 18.91 8.54 3.10
C HIS A 67 20.00 9.62 3.10
N ASP A 68 19.81 10.72 2.39
CA ASP A 68 20.77 11.83 2.36
C ASP A 68 20.98 12.44 3.76
N THR A 69 19.91 12.52 4.55
CA THR A 69 19.95 13.06 5.91
C THR A 69 20.51 12.04 6.92
N HIS A 70 20.10 10.78 6.85
CA HIS A 70 20.37 9.76 7.89
C HIS A 70 21.45 8.73 7.49
N LYS A 71 21.97 8.82 6.25
CA LYS A 71 23.00 7.95 5.65
C LYS A 71 22.63 6.46 5.53
N ALA A 72 21.35 6.14 5.65
CA ALA A 72 20.73 4.83 5.44
C ALA A 72 19.26 5.01 5.08
N PHE A 73 18.63 4.02 4.44
CA PHE A 73 17.18 4.01 4.31
C PHE A 73 16.53 3.94 5.71
N PRO A 74 15.25 4.32 5.87
CA PRO A 74 14.57 4.07 7.15
C PRO A 74 14.44 2.55 7.38
N PRO A 75 14.48 2.05 8.62
CA PRO A 75 14.01 0.69 8.92
C PRO A 75 12.56 0.51 8.44
N ALA A 76 12.17 -0.69 8.02
CA ALA A 76 10.77 -0.99 7.71
C ALA A 76 9.90 -0.75 8.95
N THR A 77 10.39 -1.23 10.09
CA THR A 77 9.77 -1.10 11.40
C THR A 77 10.83 -0.89 12.47
N ILE A 78 10.47 -0.19 13.54
CA ILE A 78 11.26 -0.10 14.78
C ILE A 78 10.45 -0.76 15.88
N ASN A 79 11.07 -1.73 16.56
CA ASN A 79 10.50 -2.56 17.63
C ASN A 79 9.01 -2.83 17.42
N PRO A 80 8.63 -3.49 16.32
CA PRO A 80 7.24 -3.85 16.10
C PRO A 80 6.79 -4.79 17.22
N GLY A 81 5.50 -4.75 17.55
CA GLY A 81 4.87 -5.93 18.15
C GLY A 81 5.12 -7.12 17.22
N CYS A 82 5.09 -8.33 17.74
CA CYS A 82 5.10 -9.52 16.90
C CYS A 82 4.71 -10.74 17.72
N ARG A 83 4.20 -11.76 17.04
CA ARG A 83 3.78 -12.99 17.70
C ARG A 83 5.00 -13.82 18.10
N ASP A 84 5.07 -14.24 19.36
CA ASP A 84 6.08 -15.15 19.93
C ASP A 84 7.55 -14.68 19.76
N CYS A 85 7.83 -13.37 19.80
CA CYS A 85 9.07 -12.81 19.27
C CYS A 85 10.00 -12.14 20.29
N ASP A 86 10.21 -12.81 21.42
CA ASP A 86 11.05 -12.43 22.56
C ASP A 86 12.56 -12.26 22.22
N ASP A 87 12.95 -12.27 20.95
CA ASP A 87 14.31 -11.98 20.44
C ASP A 87 14.35 -10.91 19.30
N ILE A 88 13.19 -10.39 18.87
CA ILE A 88 12.87 -9.18 18.06
C ILE A 88 13.75 -7.91 18.25
N THR A 89 13.99 -7.59 19.52
CA THR A 89 14.35 -6.27 20.02
C THR A 89 15.75 -6.32 20.61
N THR A 90 16.59 -5.35 20.29
CA THR A 90 17.94 -5.28 20.87
C THR A 90 17.83 -4.81 22.31
N GLY A 91 17.86 -5.73 23.29
CA GLY A 91 17.95 -5.40 24.72
C GLY A 91 16.84 -6.01 25.58
N ASN A 92 16.95 -5.79 26.90
CA ASN A 92 16.09 -6.38 27.93
C ASN A 92 14.61 -6.00 27.75
N TRP A 93 13.74 -6.97 28.02
CA TRP A 93 12.52 -7.27 27.27
C TRP A 93 11.22 -6.57 27.68
N ASP A 94 11.22 -5.74 28.73
CA ASP A 94 9.97 -5.17 29.21
C ASP A 94 9.75 -3.73 28.72
N GLY A 95 8.94 -3.57 27.67
CA GLY A 95 8.27 -2.29 27.36
C GLY A 95 8.87 -1.42 26.22
N ASN A 96 9.69 -1.96 25.32
CA ASN A 96 10.28 -1.19 24.22
C ASN A 96 9.56 -1.33 22.86
N VAL A 97 8.34 -1.87 22.84
CA VAL A 97 7.51 -1.92 21.62
C VAL A 97 7.22 -0.50 21.14
N ARG A 98 7.50 -0.20 19.86
CA ARG A 98 7.27 1.12 19.25
C ARG A 98 6.21 1.09 18.16
N ASN A 99 6.07 -0.02 17.43
CA ASN A 99 5.17 -0.12 16.27
C ASN A 99 5.40 0.99 15.22
N THR A 100 6.58 1.59 15.21
CA THR A 100 6.91 2.68 14.29
C THR A 100 7.27 2.09 12.94
N THR A 101 6.72 2.64 11.88
CA THR A 101 6.97 2.17 10.51
C THR A 101 7.75 3.19 9.69
N PHE A 102 8.33 2.77 8.57
CA PHE A 102 9.07 3.68 7.68
C PHE A 102 8.21 4.86 7.20
N GLN A 103 6.89 4.66 7.04
CA GLN A 103 5.98 5.71 6.59
C GLN A 103 6.03 6.93 7.52
N LEU A 104 6.11 6.73 8.84
CA LEU A 104 6.21 7.84 9.80
C LEU A 104 7.53 8.58 9.68
N MET A 105 8.62 7.85 9.45
CA MET A 105 9.98 8.40 9.36
C MET A 105 10.17 9.26 8.11
N ILE A 106 9.41 9.01 7.04
CA ILE A 106 9.51 9.77 5.80
C ILE A 106 8.52 10.93 5.69
N LEU A 107 7.59 11.11 6.65
CA LEU A 107 6.58 12.18 6.62
C LEU A 107 7.14 13.58 6.37
N PRO A 108 8.27 14.02 6.99
CA PRO A 108 8.83 15.35 6.72
C PRO A 108 9.23 15.55 5.26
N PHE A 109 9.62 14.47 4.58
CA PHE A 109 10.01 14.48 3.17
C PHE A 109 8.83 14.27 2.21
N LEU A 110 7.62 14.13 2.74
CA LEU A 110 6.34 14.07 2.03
C LEU A 110 5.46 15.30 2.32
N GLU A 111 6.08 16.40 2.76
CA GLU A 111 5.38 17.64 3.16
C GLU A 111 4.37 17.45 4.33
N GLN A 112 4.52 16.37 5.10
CA GLN A 112 3.68 16.06 6.28
C GLN A 112 4.38 16.41 7.61
N GLY A 113 5.17 17.49 7.64
CA GLY A 113 5.89 17.94 8.85
C GLY A 113 4.98 18.20 10.05
N ASN A 114 3.82 18.83 9.83
CA ASN A 114 2.83 19.08 10.89
C ASN A 114 2.26 17.80 11.52
N LEU A 115 2.22 16.70 10.77
CA LEU A 115 1.80 15.41 11.29
C LEU A 115 2.96 14.74 12.04
N TYR A 116 4.16 14.78 11.47
CA TYR A 116 5.38 14.26 12.10
C TYR A 116 5.63 14.88 13.48
N ASP A 117 5.50 16.19 13.62
CA ASP A 117 5.74 16.91 14.89
C ASP A 117 4.74 16.54 16.01
N LYS A 118 3.61 15.91 15.66
CA LYS A 118 2.66 15.37 16.65
C LYS A 118 3.05 14.00 17.18
N ILE A 119 4.03 13.34 16.56
CA ILE A 119 4.45 11.98 16.92
C ILE A 119 5.67 12.07 17.84
N ASP A 120 5.51 11.56 19.05
CA ASP A 120 6.62 11.39 19.98
C ASP A 120 7.19 9.98 19.84
N PHE A 121 8.31 9.86 19.12
CA PHE A 121 9.00 8.59 18.85
C PHE A 121 9.57 7.91 20.11
N ARG A 122 9.51 8.57 21.27
CA ARG A 122 9.80 7.95 22.57
C ARG A 122 8.66 7.08 23.09
N TYR A 123 7.52 7.05 22.40
CA TYR A 123 6.33 6.25 22.73
C TYR A 123 5.86 5.44 21.52
N PRO A 124 5.12 4.34 21.72
CA PRO A 124 4.58 3.55 20.63
C PRO A 124 3.51 4.29 19.83
N VAL A 125 3.24 3.84 18.60
CA VAL A 125 2.21 4.44 17.71
C VAL A 125 0.95 3.58 17.58
N GLY A 126 0.96 2.39 18.15
CA GLY A 126 -0.18 1.47 18.23
C GLY A 126 -0.02 0.46 19.37
N LEU A 127 -1.11 -0.24 19.71
CA LEU A 127 -1.13 -1.23 20.80
C LEU A 127 -0.82 -2.67 20.35
N SER A 128 -0.39 -2.87 19.10
CA SER A 128 0.04 -4.18 18.62
C SER A 128 1.17 -4.69 19.52
N ALA A 129 0.93 -5.78 20.26
CA ALA A 129 1.83 -6.27 21.29
C ALA A 129 2.51 -7.58 20.89
N HIS A 130 3.37 -8.09 21.78
CA HIS A 130 3.79 -9.48 21.74
C HIS A 130 2.60 -10.39 22.12
N ALA A 131 2.42 -11.51 21.42
CA ALA A 131 1.16 -12.26 21.45
C ALA A 131 1.00 -13.17 22.68
N ASP A 132 2.07 -13.39 23.44
CA ASP A 132 1.96 -14.08 24.71
C ASP A 132 1.16 -13.14 25.64
N MET A 133 0.07 -13.64 26.25
CA MET A 133 -0.85 -12.80 27.06
C MET A 133 -0.22 -12.34 28.38
N THR A 134 1.06 -12.62 28.60
CA THR A 134 1.87 -12.26 29.76
C THR A 134 2.89 -11.16 29.46
N ASP A 135 3.12 -10.87 28.18
CA ASP A 135 4.09 -9.89 27.70
C ASP A 135 3.61 -8.44 27.82
N PRO A 136 4.55 -7.49 27.95
CA PRO A 136 4.20 -6.08 28.03
C PRO A 136 3.57 -5.58 26.72
N VAL A 137 2.31 -5.15 26.83
CA VAL A 137 1.65 -4.34 25.80
C VAL A 137 2.42 -3.03 25.64
N ALA A 138 2.43 -2.49 24.41
CA ALA A 138 2.92 -1.16 24.13
C ALA A 138 2.17 -0.13 25.02
N ALA A 139 2.82 0.35 26.09
CA ALA A 139 2.23 1.32 27.01
C ALA A 139 2.30 2.75 26.45
N ASP A 140 1.39 3.62 26.87
CA ASP A 140 1.41 5.06 26.58
C ASP A 140 1.31 5.46 25.09
N ALA A 141 0.79 4.59 24.23
CA ALA A 141 0.61 4.89 22.81
C ALA A 141 -0.50 5.92 22.50
N THR A 142 -1.37 6.25 23.47
CA THR A 142 -2.61 7.02 23.26
C THR A 142 -2.42 8.32 22.50
N ASN A 143 -1.37 9.09 22.80
CA ASN A 143 -1.14 10.38 22.15
C ASN A 143 -0.79 10.21 20.66
N ASN A 144 0.15 9.32 20.35
CA ASN A 144 0.54 9.02 18.97
C ASN A 144 -0.61 8.37 18.18
N MET A 145 -1.37 7.47 18.82
CA MET A 145 -2.56 6.88 18.21
C MET A 145 -3.60 7.94 17.86
N ASN A 146 -3.85 8.90 18.76
CA ASN A 146 -4.77 10.01 18.50
C ASN A 146 -4.29 10.94 17.38
N ALA A 147 -2.98 11.02 17.15
CA ALA A 147 -2.42 11.82 16.07
C ALA A 147 -2.58 11.17 14.69
N ILE A 148 -2.57 9.83 14.61
CA ILE A 148 -2.60 9.08 13.33
C ILE A 148 -3.98 8.48 13.00
N LYS A 149 -4.81 8.16 14.01
CA LYS A 149 -6.15 7.60 13.76
C LYS A 149 -6.98 8.54 12.89
N ASP A 150 -7.80 7.98 12.01
CA ASP A 150 -8.65 8.73 11.06
C ASP A 150 -7.88 9.67 10.10
N VAL A 151 -6.54 9.65 10.08
CA VAL A 151 -5.77 10.39 9.08
C VAL A 151 -5.75 9.58 7.79
N HIS A 152 -6.09 10.25 6.68
CA HIS A 152 -5.94 9.72 5.34
C HIS A 152 -4.94 10.59 4.58
N LEU A 153 -3.98 9.95 3.92
CA LEU A 153 -2.99 10.61 3.08
C LEU A 153 -3.00 9.94 1.72
N ASP A 154 -3.42 10.68 0.69
CA ASP A 154 -3.54 10.20 -0.68
C ASP A 154 -2.22 9.60 -1.23
N VAL A 155 -1.07 10.07 -0.72
CA VAL A 155 0.23 9.53 -1.10
C VAL A 155 0.36 8.05 -0.76
N PHE A 156 -0.29 7.55 0.29
CA PHE A 156 -0.26 6.13 0.69
C PHE A 156 -1.37 5.28 0.04
N ALA A 157 -2.30 5.89 -0.70
CA ALA A 157 -3.46 5.21 -1.26
C ALA A 157 -3.42 5.23 -2.81
N CYS A 158 -3.59 4.07 -3.44
CA CYS A 158 -3.77 4.02 -4.88
C CYS A 158 -5.26 4.26 -5.21
N PRO A 159 -5.61 5.31 -6.00
CA PRO A 159 -7.01 5.60 -6.35
C PRO A 159 -7.73 4.51 -7.16
N SER A 160 -7.00 3.52 -7.69
CA SER A 160 -7.61 2.34 -8.33
C SER A 160 -8.06 1.28 -7.32
N ASP A 161 -7.70 1.39 -6.05
CA ASP A 161 -8.16 0.47 -5.01
C ASP A 161 -9.48 0.94 -4.39
N PRO A 162 -10.59 0.17 -4.53
CA PRO A 162 -11.87 0.52 -3.93
C PRO A 162 -11.92 0.24 -2.42
N GLY A 163 -10.88 -0.37 -1.84
CA GLY A 163 -10.81 -0.84 -0.46
C GLY A 163 -10.23 0.16 0.54
N ASP A 164 -10.28 1.46 0.24
CA ASP A 164 -9.81 2.54 1.12
C ASP A 164 -10.75 2.77 2.31
N LEU A 165 -10.83 1.76 3.19
CA LEU A 165 -11.61 1.80 4.42
C LEU A 165 -10.67 1.60 5.62
N PRO A 166 -10.78 2.46 6.66
CA PRO A 166 -10.00 2.29 7.88
C PRO A 166 -10.27 0.93 8.54
N GLY A 167 -9.22 0.25 9.00
CA GLY A 167 -9.32 -0.99 9.75
C GLY A 167 -9.53 -0.73 11.23
N THR A 168 -10.38 -1.56 11.86
CA THR A 168 -10.57 -1.57 13.31
C THR A 168 -10.60 -3.00 13.82
N ASN A 169 -9.62 -3.32 14.68
CA ASN A 169 -9.54 -4.51 15.49
C ASN A 169 -9.01 -4.11 16.87
N THR A 170 -9.91 -4.04 17.85
CA THR A 170 -9.58 -3.59 19.22
C THR A 170 -9.39 -4.74 20.20
N SER A 171 -9.19 -5.96 19.71
CA SER A 171 -8.93 -7.13 20.55
C SER A 171 -7.64 -6.93 21.37
N SER A 172 -7.72 -7.17 22.68
CA SER A 172 -6.73 -6.75 23.69
C SER A 172 -5.51 -7.67 23.83
N SER A 173 -5.34 -8.64 22.95
CA SER A 173 -4.23 -9.61 22.94
C SER A 173 -3.57 -9.79 21.56
N ASP A 174 -3.87 -8.89 20.61
CA ASP A 174 -3.59 -9.15 19.21
C ASP A 174 -2.49 -8.25 18.64
N HIS A 175 -1.52 -8.90 18.01
CA HIS A 175 -0.54 -8.34 17.08
C HIS A 175 -1.20 -7.70 15.83
N TYR A 176 -2.54 -7.70 15.74
CA TYR A 176 -3.35 -7.07 14.70
C TYR A 176 -4.09 -5.80 15.17
N TYR A 177 -3.74 -5.26 16.34
CA TYR A 177 -4.45 -4.12 16.90
C TYR A 177 -4.54 -2.94 15.91
N THR A 178 -5.75 -2.47 15.65
CA THR A 178 -6.02 -1.27 14.86
C THR A 178 -7.24 -0.52 15.38
N THR A 179 -7.19 0.82 15.37
CA THR A 179 -8.33 1.66 15.73
C THR A 179 -8.48 2.78 14.70
N LYS A 180 -9.26 2.50 13.65
CA LYS A 180 -9.47 3.39 12.50
C LYS A 180 -8.18 3.89 11.84
N TYR A 181 -7.23 2.98 11.65
CA TYR A 181 -6.04 3.28 10.84
C TYR A 181 -6.38 3.09 9.36
N SER A 182 -5.97 4.04 8.53
CA SER A 182 -6.09 3.95 7.08
C SER A 182 -5.12 2.89 6.53
N ARG A 183 -5.58 2.16 5.51
CA ARG A 183 -4.76 1.15 4.82
C ARG A 183 -3.76 1.82 3.87
N THR A 184 -2.76 1.07 3.43
CA THR A 184 -1.81 1.52 2.40
C THR A 184 -1.85 0.59 1.19
N SER A 185 -1.70 1.18 0.01
CA SER A 185 -1.49 0.43 -1.24
C SER A 185 -0.02 0.15 -1.51
N TYR A 186 0.91 0.62 -0.68
CA TYR A 186 2.35 0.48 -0.91
C TYR A 186 3.02 -0.16 0.31
N GLY A 187 3.64 -1.32 0.09
CA GLY A 187 4.26 -2.13 1.13
C GLY A 187 5.74 -2.36 0.87
N VAL A 188 6.49 -2.54 1.95
CA VAL A 188 7.87 -3.06 1.90
C VAL A 188 7.86 -4.52 1.49
N ILE A 189 8.92 -4.93 0.81
CA ILE A 189 8.99 -6.23 0.16
C ILE A 189 10.07 -7.11 0.79
N THR A 190 9.86 -8.41 0.68
CA THR A 190 10.86 -9.46 0.90
C THR A 190 10.75 -10.48 -0.23
N GLN A 191 11.78 -11.31 -0.37
CA GLN A 191 11.69 -12.46 -1.28
C GLN A 191 10.57 -13.41 -0.84
N GLY A 192 10.62 -13.88 0.41
CA GLY A 192 9.63 -14.81 0.95
C GLY A 192 9.47 -14.78 2.47
N TRP A 193 10.03 -13.79 3.15
CA TRP A 193 9.92 -13.63 4.60
C TRP A 193 8.65 -12.88 4.98
N ASP A 194 7.95 -13.35 6.00
CA ASP A 194 6.80 -12.68 6.59
C ASP A 194 6.97 -12.43 8.07
N ASP A 195 6.08 -11.59 8.59
CA ASP A 195 5.93 -11.31 10.01
C ASP A 195 4.91 -12.23 10.68
N ASN A 196 4.66 -13.43 10.13
CA ASN A 196 3.90 -14.44 10.86
C ASN A 196 4.79 -15.07 11.93
N SER A 197 4.43 -14.89 13.19
CA SER A 197 5.23 -15.37 14.33
C SER A 197 6.64 -14.78 14.35
N HIS A 198 7.53 -15.31 15.20
CA HIS A 198 8.92 -14.87 15.27
C HIS A 198 9.68 -15.25 14.00
N ASN A 199 10.06 -14.23 13.22
CA ASN A 199 10.89 -14.41 12.04
C ASN A 199 12.21 -13.62 12.19
N PRO A 200 13.31 -14.26 12.61
CA PRO A 200 14.59 -13.59 12.81
C PRO A 200 15.20 -13.08 11.50
N ASN A 201 14.73 -13.56 10.34
CA ASN A 201 15.19 -13.06 9.04
C ASN A 201 14.80 -11.60 8.80
N LEU A 202 13.71 -11.12 9.41
CA LEU A 202 13.29 -9.72 9.27
C LEU A 202 14.16 -8.77 10.10
N LEU A 203 14.80 -9.25 11.18
CA LEU A 203 15.69 -8.45 12.01
C LEU A 203 16.96 -8.10 11.23
N TRP A 204 17.18 -6.80 10.99
CA TRP A 204 18.30 -6.35 10.18
C TRP A 204 19.64 -6.70 10.84
N GLY A 205 20.52 -7.36 10.09
CA GLY A 205 21.84 -7.74 10.58
C GLY A 205 21.87 -8.95 11.51
N SER A 206 20.74 -9.63 11.73
CA SER A 206 20.74 -10.94 12.40
C SER A 206 21.51 -11.98 11.59
N SER A 207 21.92 -13.08 12.23
CA SER A 207 22.57 -14.21 11.55
C SER A 207 21.67 -14.87 10.49
N ALA A 208 20.34 -14.79 10.67
CA ALA A 208 19.35 -15.32 9.74
C ALA A 208 19.14 -14.37 8.54
N ASN A 209 19.31 -13.07 8.75
CA ASN A 209 19.24 -12.01 7.73
C ASN A 209 20.49 -11.99 6.83
N THR A 210 20.73 -13.07 6.08
CA THR A 210 21.92 -13.23 5.22
C THR A 210 21.91 -12.28 4.02
N SER A 211 23.09 -11.81 3.58
CA SER A 211 23.24 -10.86 2.47
C SER A 211 22.54 -11.31 1.19
N ASN A 212 22.58 -12.61 0.89
CA ASN A 212 22.07 -13.17 -0.37
C ASN A 212 20.55 -13.31 -0.41
N LEU A 213 19.85 -13.08 0.69
CA LEU A 213 18.38 -13.14 0.78
C LEU A 213 17.76 -11.82 1.27
N ARG A 214 18.61 -10.84 1.59
CA ARG A 214 18.21 -9.63 2.29
C ARG A 214 17.49 -8.65 1.35
N PRO A 215 16.31 -8.13 1.74
CA PRO A 215 15.68 -7.00 1.08
C PRO A 215 16.35 -5.68 1.49
N ALA A 216 15.93 -4.55 0.91
CA ALA A 216 16.49 -3.25 1.26
C ALA A 216 16.15 -2.80 2.70
N PHE A 217 15.04 -3.28 3.24
CA PHE A 217 14.54 -2.91 4.56
C PHE A 217 14.62 -4.07 5.55
N GLY A 218 14.65 -3.77 6.84
CA GLY A 218 14.47 -4.74 7.92
C GLY A 218 13.78 -4.12 9.13
N THR A 219 13.49 -4.97 10.12
CA THR A 219 13.16 -4.55 11.47
C THR A 219 14.42 -4.01 12.14
N ASN A 220 14.32 -2.86 12.81
CA ASN A 220 15.40 -2.22 13.57
C ASN A 220 16.66 -1.83 12.77
N GLY A 221 16.60 -1.93 11.44
CA GLY A 221 17.69 -1.51 10.57
C GLY A 221 17.31 -1.64 9.09
N SER A 222 18.24 -1.26 8.23
CA SER A 222 18.01 -1.09 6.80
C SER A 222 19.33 -1.00 6.05
N SER A 223 19.26 -1.13 4.73
CA SER A 223 20.42 -0.96 3.86
C SER A 223 20.83 0.51 3.71
N LYS A 224 22.09 0.70 3.37
CA LYS A 224 22.59 1.91 2.71
C LYS A 224 22.59 1.65 1.21
N ILE A 225 22.54 2.71 0.39
CA ILE A 225 22.66 2.59 -1.07
C ILE A 225 23.89 1.76 -1.48
N ARG A 226 25.04 1.92 -0.80
CA ARG A 226 26.26 1.15 -1.07
C ARG A 226 26.14 -0.36 -0.81
N ASP A 227 25.16 -0.77 0.00
CA ASP A 227 24.93 -2.17 0.35
C ASP A 227 24.06 -2.87 -0.73
N ILE A 228 23.52 -2.11 -1.70
CA ILE A 228 22.74 -2.59 -2.85
C ILE A 228 23.69 -2.83 -4.02
N ILE A 229 24.33 -4.00 -4.04
CA ILE A 229 25.38 -4.34 -5.01
C ILE A 229 24.84 -4.95 -6.30
N ASP A 230 23.59 -5.43 -6.31
CA ASP A 230 22.92 -5.94 -7.53
C ASP A 230 22.47 -4.82 -8.48
N GLY A 231 22.63 -3.56 -8.04
CA GLY A 231 22.30 -2.35 -8.78
C GLY A 231 20.99 -1.71 -8.28
N THR A 232 21.00 -0.40 -8.10
CA THR A 232 19.85 0.32 -7.56
C THR A 232 18.63 0.30 -8.49
N SER A 233 18.85 0.16 -9.80
CA SER A 233 17.78 -0.01 -10.80
C SER A 233 17.25 -1.45 -10.89
N ASN A 234 17.82 -2.38 -10.12
CA ASN A 234 17.53 -3.81 -10.17
C ASN A 234 17.07 -4.37 -8.81
N SER A 235 16.91 -3.51 -7.79
CA SER A 235 16.49 -3.92 -6.46
C SER A 235 15.24 -3.14 -6.04
N LEU A 236 14.23 -3.88 -5.61
CA LEU A 236 12.96 -3.33 -5.16
C LEU A 236 13.06 -2.72 -3.76
N LEU A 237 12.34 -1.61 -3.58
CA LEU A 237 12.09 -0.99 -2.29
C LEU A 237 10.65 -1.24 -1.84
N LEU A 238 9.68 -0.85 -2.68
CA LEU A 238 8.26 -0.93 -2.38
C LEU A 238 7.53 -1.58 -3.54
N CYS A 239 6.41 -2.24 -3.24
CA CYS A 239 5.50 -2.77 -4.24
C CYS A 239 4.07 -2.37 -3.89
N GLU A 240 3.25 -2.19 -4.92
CA GLU A 240 1.82 -2.08 -4.74
C GLU A 240 1.22 -3.35 -4.11
N THR A 241 0.19 -3.17 -3.30
CA THR A 241 -0.65 -4.22 -2.74
C THR A 241 -2.10 -3.76 -2.74
N ARG A 242 -3.02 -4.71 -2.93
CA ARG A 242 -4.45 -4.45 -2.73
C ARG A 242 -4.73 -4.22 -1.25
N MET A 243 -5.48 -3.18 -0.93
CA MET A 243 -5.90 -2.85 0.43
C MET A 243 -6.87 -3.90 0.97
N THR A 244 -7.79 -4.41 0.14
CA THR A 244 -8.71 -5.46 0.56
C THR A 244 -8.01 -6.84 0.58
N LYS A 245 -8.03 -7.50 1.73
CA LYS A 245 -7.44 -8.85 1.94
C LYS A 245 -8.52 -9.91 2.24
N SER A 246 -8.10 -11.17 2.25
CA SER A 246 -8.96 -12.32 2.60
C SER A 246 -9.56 -12.23 4.01
N SER A 247 -8.89 -11.56 4.95
CA SER A 247 -9.40 -11.23 6.29
C SER A 247 -9.41 -9.72 6.52
N THR A 248 -10.40 -9.23 7.27
CA THR A 248 -10.50 -7.82 7.68
C THR A 248 -9.43 -7.43 8.71
N ASN A 249 -8.83 -8.40 9.40
CA ASN A 249 -7.76 -8.16 10.36
C ASN A 249 -6.41 -7.88 9.69
N TYR A 250 -6.22 -8.35 8.46
CA TYR A 250 -4.97 -8.17 7.73
C TYR A 250 -4.83 -6.74 7.22
N GLY A 251 -3.61 -6.21 7.32
CA GLY A 251 -3.24 -4.92 6.76
C GLY A 251 -2.87 -5.02 5.27
N PRO A 252 -1.91 -4.21 4.79
CA PRO A 252 -1.08 -3.30 5.58
C PRO A 252 -1.78 -1.97 5.88
N TYR A 253 -1.41 -1.37 7.01
CA TYR A 253 -1.78 -0.02 7.42
C TYR A 253 -0.56 0.91 7.30
N TRP A 254 -0.80 2.19 7.05
CA TRP A 254 0.27 3.17 7.20
C TRP A 254 0.26 3.75 8.61
N GLY A 255 1.42 4.19 9.08
CA GLY A 255 1.54 4.93 10.32
C GLY A 255 1.51 4.08 11.59
N THR A 256 1.29 2.77 11.51
CA THR A 256 1.50 1.83 12.63
C THR A 256 1.85 0.45 12.09
N TRP A 257 2.63 -0.29 12.85
CA TRP A 257 2.81 -1.71 12.59
C TRP A 257 1.60 -2.52 13.07
N THR A 258 1.23 -3.48 12.24
CA THR A 258 0.36 -4.60 12.57
C THR A 258 0.95 -5.82 11.89
N ASN A 259 0.72 -7.00 12.44
CA ASN A 259 1.03 -8.24 11.74
C ASN A 259 0.42 -8.20 10.34
N THR A 260 1.13 -8.73 9.34
CA THR A 260 0.85 -8.61 7.90
C THR A 260 1.29 -7.29 7.27
N TYR A 261 2.38 -6.71 7.76
CA TYR A 261 2.95 -5.47 7.23
C TYR A 261 3.78 -5.67 5.95
N TRP A 262 4.46 -6.82 5.84
CA TRP A 262 5.39 -7.09 4.75
C TRP A 262 4.70 -7.67 3.51
N LEU A 263 5.33 -7.53 2.34
CA LEU A 263 4.92 -8.22 1.11
C LEU A 263 5.95 -9.27 0.74
N LYS A 264 5.49 -10.43 0.26
CA LYS A 264 6.32 -11.57 -0.16
C LYS A 264 6.19 -11.78 -1.65
N MET A 265 7.28 -11.60 -2.39
CA MET A 265 7.29 -11.85 -3.83
C MET A 265 6.99 -13.33 -4.17
N THR A 266 7.30 -14.27 -3.27
CA THR A 266 6.88 -15.69 -3.38
C THR A 266 5.38 -15.93 -3.42
N SER A 267 4.55 -14.95 -3.03
CA SER A 267 3.10 -15.07 -3.13
C SER A 267 2.60 -14.91 -4.58
N GLY A 268 3.42 -14.36 -5.48
CA GLY A 268 3.01 -13.94 -6.82
C GLY A 268 2.20 -12.64 -6.82
N ILE A 269 2.26 -11.91 -7.92
CA ILE A 269 1.51 -10.65 -8.11
C ILE A 269 0.05 -10.98 -8.42
N ASN A 270 -0.88 -10.26 -7.79
CA ASN A 270 -2.34 -10.41 -7.98
C ASN A 270 -2.90 -11.81 -7.63
N SER A 271 -2.12 -12.65 -6.95
CA SER A 271 -2.53 -14.00 -6.60
C SER A 271 -3.69 -14.00 -5.60
N THR A 272 -4.68 -14.87 -5.79
CA THR A 272 -5.81 -15.02 -4.86
C THR A 272 -5.54 -16.11 -3.83
N TYR A 273 -6.11 -15.93 -2.65
CA TYR A 273 -6.01 -16.91 -1.57
C TYR A 273 -7.07 -17.99 -1.71
N VAL A 274 -6.61 -19.24 -1.79
CA VAL A 274 -7.42 -20.45 -1.68
C VAL A 274 -7.26 -21.00 -0.26
N ASP A 275 -8.37 -21.12 0.45
CA ASP A 275 -8.40 -21.73 1.78
C ASP A 275 -8.08 -23.22 1.64
N THR A 276 -6.99 -23.67 2.27
CA THR A 276 -6.50 -25.05 2.17
C THR A 276 -7.39 -26.07 2.88
N THR A 277 -8.25 -25.63 3.80
CA THR A 277 -9.18 -26.49 4.53
C THR A 277 -10.48 -26.69 3.76
N THR A 278 -10.98 -25.66 3.09
CA THR A 278 -12.26 -25.70 2.36
C THR A 278 -12.10 -25.86 0.85
N GLY A 279 -10.93 -25.56 0.30
CA GLY A 279 -10.67 -25.50 -1.14
C GLY A 279 -11.31 -24.30 -1.83
N ILE A 280 -11.91 -23.36 -1.07
CA ILE A 280 -12.64 -22.23 -1.62
C ILE A 280 -11.69 -21.07 -1.91
N ASP A 281 -11.77 -20.54 -3.13
CA ASP A 281 -11.08 -19.32 -3.53
C ASP A 281 -11.82 -18.10 -2.97
N SER A 282 -11.15 -17.34 -2.11
CA SER A 282 -11.69 -16.13 -1.50
C SER A 282 -11.88 -14.97 -2.48
N LYS A 283 -11.35 -15.08 -3.71
CA LYS A 283 -11.26 -14.03 -4.74
C LYS A 283 -10.53 -12.77 -4.27
N LYS A 284 -9.80 -12.89 -3.16
CA LYS A 284 -9.03 -11.83 -2.52
C LYS A 284 -7.61 -12.32 -2.28
N PRO A 285 -6.62 -11.43 -2.31
CA PRO A 285 -5.26 -11.80 -1.96
C PRO A 285 -5.14 -12.18 -0.48
N TYR A 286 -4.14 -13.01 -0.18
CA TYR A 286 -3.71 -13.20 1.21
C TYR A 286 -2.95 -11.96 1.71
N ALA A 287 -2.64 -11.94 3.00
CA ALA A 287 -2.09 -10.78 3.69
C ALA A 287 -0.84 -10.18 3.01
N TRP A 288 0.19 -11.00 2.79
CA TRP A 288 1.49 -10.58 2.27
C TRP A 288 1.58 -10.55 0.73
N THR A 289 0.46 -10.66 0.02
CA THR A 289 0.47 -10.76 -1.44
C THR A 289 0.62 -9.38 -2.08
N PRO A 290 1.63 -9.16 -2.95
CA PRO A 290 1.75 -7.96 -3.77
C PRO A 290 0.70 -7.96 -4.89
N GLY A 291 0.36 -6.77 -5.40
CA GLY A 291 -0.61 -6.65 -6.48
C GLY A 291 -1.34 -5.32 -6.51
N SER A 292 -2.18 -5.13 -7.52
CA SER A 292 -3.00 -3.94 -7.67
C SER A 292 -4.35 -4.29 -8.32
N HIS A 293 -5.17 -3.27 -8.56
CA HIS A 293 -6.36 -3.41 -9.42
C HIS A 293 -6.07 -3.01 -10.87
N HIS A 294 -4.82 -2.66 -11.20
CA HIS A 294 -4.41 -2.38 -12.56
C HIS A 294 -4.39 -3.68 -13.38
N PRO A 295 -4.78 -3.64 -14.67
CA PRO A 295 -4.72 -4.82 -15.51
C PRO A 295 -3.28 -5.35 -15.67
N GLY A 296 -3.08 -6.65 -15.37
CA GLY A 296 -1.88 -7.40 -15.74
C GLY A 296 -0.68 -7.30 -14.78
N GLY A 297 -0.82 -6.67 -13.60
CA GLY A 297 0.30 -6.53 -12.68
C GLY A 297 0.16 -5.41 -11.66
N CYS A 298 1.29 -4.86 -11.22
CA CYS A 298 1.35 -3.76 -10.25
C CYS A 298 2.59 -2.88 -10.42
N ASN A 299 2.51 -1.62 -10.01
CA ASN A 299 3.65 -0.72 -10.02
C ASN A 299 4.55 -1.00 -8.80
N SER A 300 5.85 -0.90 -9.00
CA SER A 300 6.86 -1.14 -7.96
C SER A 300 7.97 -0.11 -8.04
N LEU A 301 8.47 0.28 -6.87
CA LEU A 301 9.53 1.27 -6.71
C LEU A 301 10.88 0.57 -6.52
N PHE A 302 11.86 1.02 -7.28
CA PHE A 302 13.23 0.54 -7.25
C PHE A 302 14.12 1.47 -6.43
N ALA A 303 15.30 0.98 -6.04
CA ALA A 303 16.22 1.70 -5.16
C ALA A 303 16.80 2.99 -5.75
N ASP A 304 16.79 3.15 -7.07
CA ASP A 304 17.13 4.39 -7.78
C ASP A 304 15.94 5.37 -7.91
N ALA A 305 14.83 5.09 -7.22
CA ALA A 305 13.55 5.79 -7.32
C ALA A 305 12.87 5.71 -8.71
N SER A 306 13.31 4.80 -9.59
CA SER A 306 12.54 4.42 -10.77
C SER A 306 11.29 3.63 -10.38
N VAL A 307 10.25 3.74 -11.20
CA VAL A 307 9.00 2.99 -11.00
C VAL A 307 8.78 2.15 -12.25
N HIS A 308 8.66 0.84 -12.05
CA HIS A 308 8.41 -0.11 -13.12
C HIS A 308 7.12 -0.87 -12.83
N PHE A 309 6.47 -1.31 -13.89
CA PHE A 309 5.30 -2.17 -13.78
C PHE A 309 5.76 -3.62 -13.84
N LEU A 310 5.53 -4.36 -12.76
CA LEU A 310 5.83 -5.78 -12.70
C LEU A 310 4.62 -6.57 -13.18
N SER A 311 4.84 -7.44 -14.18
CA SER A 311 3.79 -8.28 -14.73
C SER A 311 3.36 -9.38 -13.76
N GLU A 312 2.06 -9.69 -13.70
CA GLU A 312 1.55 -10.86 -12.98
C GLU A 312 1.98 -12.20 -13.60
N THR A 313 2.49 -12.17 -14.84
CA THR A 313 3.06 -13.32 -15.53
C THR A 313 4.59 -13.34 -15.51
N ALA A 314 5.24 -12.42 -14.79
CA ALA A 314 6.69 -12.41 -14.64
C ALA A 314 7.19 -13.71 -14.00
N ASP A 315 8.38 -14.15 -14.42
CA ASP A 315 8.99 -15.36 -13.85
C ASP A 315 9.23 -15.18 -12.34
N SER A 316 8.82 -16.20 -11.57
CA SER A 316 8.92 -16.14 -10.11
C SER A 316 10.35 -15.93 -9.64
N ASN A 317 11.37 -16.52 -10.30
CA ASN A 317 12.76 -16.32 -9.87
C ASN A 317 13.20 -14.88 -10.13
N THR A 318 12.77 -14.26 -11.22
CA THR A 318 13.03 -12.84 -11.48
C THR A 318 12.44 -11.97 -10.37
N LEU A 319 11.18 -12.20 -9.97
CA LEU A 319 10.55 -11.48 -8.87
C LEU A 319 11.29 -11.70 -7.53
N TYR A 320 11.83 -12.91 -7.31
CA TYR A 320 12.59 -13.21 -6.10
C TYR A 320 13.93 -12.48 -6.06
N ASN A 321 14.63 -12.45 -7.20
CA ASN A 321 15.91 -11.78 -7.37
C ASN A 321 15.75 -10.26 -7.20
N LEU A 322 14.70 -9.68 -7.78
CA LEU A 322 14.35 -8.27 -7.61
C LEU A 322 14.13 -7.86 -6.14
N ALA A 323 13.72 -8.78 -5.28
CA ALA A 323 13.50 -8.51 -3.86
C ALA A 323 14.76 -8.58 -3.00
N LYS A 324 15.90 -8.97 -3.58
CA LYS A 324 17.21 -9.06 -2.92
C LYS A 324 18.11 -7.91 -3.40
N ILE A 325 19.07 -7.53 -2.55
CA ILE A 325 19.95 -6.38 -2.82
C ILE A 325 21.41 -6.75 -3.08
N ALA A 326 21.80 -8.00 -2.79
CA ALA A 326 23.19 -8.44 -2.80
C ALA A 326 23.36 -9.94 -3.09
N ASP A 327 22.61 -10.48 -4.04
CA ASP A 327 22.62 -11.89 -4.39
C ASP A 327 23.47 -12.24 -5.64
N GLY A 328 23.82 -11.24 -6.46
CA GLY A 328 24.61 -11.39 -7.67
C GLY A 328 23.91 -12.12 -8.82
N ASN A 329 22.60 -12.35 -8.76
CA ASN A 329 21.86 -13.08 -9.78
C ASN A 329 21.51 -12.21 -10.99
N VAL A 330 21.45 -12.84 -12.16
CA VAL A 330 20.98 -12.18 -13.39
C VAL A 330 19.45 -12.13 -13.38
N LEU A 331 18.90 -10.97 -13.72
CA LEU A 331 17.46 -10.76 -13.85
C LEU A 331 16.97 -11.11 -15.26
N GLY A 332 15.83 -11.78 -15.36
CA GLY A 332 15.07 -11.91 -16.60
C GLY A 332 14.20 -10.69 -16.88
N GLU A 333 13.28 -10.80 -17.84
CA GLU A 333 12.25 -9.79 -18.08
C GLU A 333 11.18 -9.83 -16.95
N TYR A 334 10.65 -8.67 -16.58
CA TYR A 334 9.70 -8.48 -15.49
C TYR A 334 8.68 -7.37 -15.77
#